data_AF-A0A954CNE6-F1
#
_entry.id   AF-A0A954CNE6-F1
#
_cell.length_a   1.000
_cell.length_b   1.000
_cell.length_c   1.000
_cell.angle_alpha   90.00
_cell.angle_beta   90.00
_cell.angle_gamma   90.00
#
_symmetry.space_group_name_H-M   'P 1'
#
loop_
_entity.id
_entity.type
_entity.pdbx_description
1 polymer ?
#
loop_
_entity_poly.entity_id
_entity_poly.type
_entity_poly.pdbx_seq_one_letter_code
_entity_poly.pdbx_strand_id
1 'polypeptide(L)'
;MEEQVIAGRGIELVSGLGFGEVRARLQEINFADESTHRALAFYLAEVAERKLYEDGGHSSAAHFAEAQLEMSDRRARDLIRVGRELRGLELVDRAFFAGEIGWTKVLLLLRVVQVTTQE
;
A
#
# COMPACT_ATOMS: atom_id res chain seq x y z
N MET A 1 22.68 -27.99 4.68
CA MET A 1 21.25 -28.16 4.36
C MET A 1 20.52 -27.46 5.48
N GLU A 2 20.36 -26.14 5.35
CA GLU A 2 19.69 -25.30 6.35
C GLU A 2 18.20 -25.32 6.05
N GLU A 3 17.46 -25.86 7.00
CA GLU A 3 16.02 -25.90 7.04
C GLU A 3 15.52 -24.46 7.24
N GLN A 4 15.20 -23.77 6.15
CA GLN A 4 14.49 -22.50 6.21
C GLN A 4 13.08 -22.76 6.75
N VAL A 5 12.89 -22.42 8.02
CA VAL A 5 11.57 -22.25 8.63
C VAL A 5 10.87 -21.13 7.87
N ILE A 6 9.96 -21.49 6.96
CA ILE A 6 8.99 -20.54 6.42
C ILE A 6 8.02 -20.23 7.56
N ALA A 7 8.36 -19.22 8.37
CA ALA A 7 7.42 -18.61 9.30
C ALA A 7 6.26 -18.04 8.48
N GLY A 8 5.13 -18.74 8.42
CA GLY A 8 3.94 -18.29 7.70
C GLY A 8 3.46 -16.94 8.24
N ARG A 9 3.37 -15.92 7.38
CA ARG A 9 2.76 -14.61 7.69
C ARG A 9 1.22 -14.72 7.67
N GLY A 10 0.64 -15.58 8.51
CA GLY A 10 -0.82 -15.74 8.61
C GLY A 10 -1.39 -15.00 9.82
N ILE A 11 -2.61 -14.46 9.69
CA ILE A 11 -3.41 -14.01 10.83
C ILE A 11 -4.22 -15.20 11.34
N GLU A 12 -4.10 -15.53 12.63
CA GLU A 12 -4.90 -16.59 13.24
C GLU A 12 -6.36 -16.16 13.38
N LEU A 13 -7.26 -16.95 12.76
CA LEU A 13 -8.70 -16.69 12.78
C LEU A 13 -9.34 -17.49 13.91
N VAL A 14 -9.81 -16.79 14.94
CA VAL A 14 -10.46 -17.39 16.11
C VAL A 14 -11.97 -17.10 16.07
N SER A 15 -12.78 -18.14 16.17
CA SER A 15 -14.24 -18.04 16.23
C SER A 15 -14.75 -17.95 17.68
N GLY A 16 -15.98 -17.46 17.87
CA GLY A 16 -16.61 -17.39 19.20
C GLY A 16 -16.18 -16.21 20.09
N LEU A 17 -15.45 -15.24 19.53
CA LEU A 17 -15.03 -14.02 20.24
C LEU A 17 -16.22 -13.10 20.57
N GLY A 18 -16.11 -12.36 21.67
CA GLY A 18 -17.06 -11.31 22.03
C GLY A 18 -16.96 -10.10 21.08
N PHE A 19 -18.04 -9.32 20.97
CA PHE A 19 -18.13 -8.17 20.05
C PHE A 19 -16.97 -7.16 20.18
N GLY A 20 -16.58 -6.81 21.42
CA GLY A 20 -15.50 -5.86 21.66
C GLY A 20 -14.16 -6.33 21.09
N GLU A 21 -13.89 -7.63 21.16
CA GLU A 21 -12.65 -8.23 20.68
C GLU A 21 -12.68 -8.44 19.16
N VAL A 22 -13.81 -8.84 18.59
CA VAL A 22 -14.01 -8.86 17.14
C VAL A 22 -13.78 -7.46 16.55
N ARG A 23 -14.34 -6.41 17.19
CA ARG A 23 -14.16 -5.03 16.73
C ARG A 23 -12.69 -4.60 16.79
N ALA A 24 -11.99 -4.87 17.89
CA ALA A 24 -10.58 -4.52 18.03
C ALA A 24 -9.74 -5.20 16.93
N ARG A 25 -9.95 -6.50 16.70
CA ARG A 25 -9.26 -7.24 15.63
C ARG A 25 -9.57 -6.68 14.25
N LEU A 26 -10.83 -6.33 13.95
CA LEU A 26 -11.19 -5.70 12.67
C LEU A 26 -10.47 -4.36 12.47
N GLN A 27 -10.33 -3.54 13.51
CA GLN A 27 -9.61 -2.26 13.45
C GLN A 27 -8.12 -2.47 13.19
N GLU A 28 -7.49 -3.43 13.87
CA GLU A 28 -6.09 -3.79 13.65
C GLU A 28 -5.83 -4.30 12.23
N ILE A 29 -6.69 -5.19 11.74
CA ILE A 29 -6.60 -5.74 10.37
C ILE A 29 -6.77 -4.62 9.35
N ASN A 30 -7.76 -3.76 9.53
CA ASN A 30 -8.00 -2.64 8.61
C ASN A 30 -6.81 -1.67 8.59
N PHE A 31 -6.25 -1.35 9.76
CA PHE A 31 -5.07 -0.48 9.84
C PHE A 31 -3.83 -1.11 9.17
N ALA A 32 -3.64 -2.42 9.33
CA ALA A 32 -2.57 -3.15 8.66
C ALA A 32 -2.77 -3.19 7.12
N ASP A 33 -4.01 -3.35 6.65
CA ASP A 33 -4.34 -3.30 5.23
C ASP A 33 -4.08 -1.91 4.62
N GLU A 34 -4.48 -0.85 5.32
CA GLU A 34 -4.22 0.54 4.91
C GLU A 34 -2.73 0.86 4.84
N SER A 35 -1.97 0.46 5.87
CA SER A 35 -0.51 0.60 5.89
C SER A 35 0.17 -0.17 4.74
N THR A 36 -0.37 -1.34 4.39
CA THR A 36 0.11 -2.14 3.26
C THR A 36 -0.13 -1.42 1.94
N HIS A 37 -1.31 -0.83 1.73
CA HIS A 37 -1.60 -0.03 0.54
C HIS A 37 -0.63 1.14 0.38
N ARG A 38 -0.34 1.87 1.48
CA ARG A 38 0.61 2.97 1.48
C ARG A 38 2.01 2.53 1.06
N ALA A 39 2.51 1.45 1.69
CA ALA A 39 3.83 0.92 1.40
C ALA A 39 3.97 0.45 -0.05
N LEU A 40 2.96 -0.28 -0.55
CA LEU A 40 2.93 -0.73 -1.95
C LEU A 40 2.95 0.45 -2.92
N ALA A 41 2.11 1.47 -2.69
CA ALA A 41 2.09 2.66 -3.53
C ALA A 41 3.46 3.37 -3.55
N PHE A 42 4.07 3.55 -2.37
CA PHE A 42 5.38 4.19 -2.25
C PHE A 42 6.49 3.43 -3.01
N TYR A 43 6.62 2.12 -2.76
CA TYR A 43 7.70 1.33 -3.36
C TYR A 43 7.47 1.04 -4.84
N LEU A 44 6.22 0.87 -5.30
CA LEU A 44 5.95 0.75 -6.73
C LEU A 44 6.25 2.05 -7.48
N ALA A 45 5.94 3.21 -6.88
CA ALA A 45 6.37 4.49 -7.43
C ALA A 45 7.90 4.59 -7.48
N GLU A 46 8.60 4.12 -6.46
CA GLU A 46 10.06 4.09 -6.43
C GLU A 46 10.66 3.22 -7.54
N VAL A 47 10.12 2.01 -7.72
CA VAL A 47 10.50 1.11 -8.82
C VAL A 47 10.29 1.77 -10.18
N ALA A 48 9.18 2.50 -10.35
CA ALA A 48 8.87 3.19 -11.59
C ALA A 48 9.81 4.37 -11.86
N GLU A 49 10.04 5.25 -10.87
CA GLU A 49 10.84 6.46 -11.04
C GLU A 49 12.32 6.15 -11.26
N ARG A 50 12.86 5.18 -10.52
CA ARG A 50 14.27 4.79 -10.63
C ARG A 50 14.51 3.71 -11.67
N LYS A 51 13.47 3.27 -12.37
CA LYS A 51 13.51 2.18 -13.36
C LYS A 51 14.12 0.88 -12.81
N LEU A 52 13.92 0.57 -11.53
CA LEU A 52 14.46 -0.63 -10.88
C LEU A 52 13.92 -1.93 -11.50
N TYR A 53 12.83 -1.85 -12.28
CA TYR A 53 12.30 -2.95 -13.03
C TYR A 53 13.25 -3.44 -14.15
N GLU A 54 14.17 -2.59 -14.62
CA GLU A 54 15.17 -2.95 -15.65
C GLU A 54 16.20 -3.94 -15.11
N ASP A 55 16.55 -3.87 -13.82
CA ASP A 55 17.50 -4.78 -13.17
C ASP A 55 17.00 -6.24 -13.19
N GLY A 56 15.67 -6.43 -13.19
CA GLY A 56 15.01 -7.73 -13.31
C GLY A 56 14.62 -8.12 -14.73
N GLY A 57 14.97 -7.32 -15.75
CA GLY A 57 14.61 -7.58 -17.15
C GLY A 57 13.13 -7.36 -17.48
N HIS A 58 12.39 -6.64 -16.64
CA HIS A 58 10.99 -6.32 -16.90
C HIS A 58 10.87 -5.09 -17.81
N SER A 59 9.82 -5.05 -18.62
CA SER A 59 9.58 -3.96 -19.60
C SER A 59 8.98 -2.70 -18.98
N SER A 60 8.43 -2.79 -17.76
CA SER A 60 7.88 -1.66 -17.01
C SER A 60 7.71 -2.02 -15.53
N ALA A 61 7.48 -1.02 -14.68
CA ALA A 61 7.13 -1.24 -13.27
C ALA A 61 5.83 -2.05 -13.09
N ALA A 62 4.87 -1.91 -14.01
CA ALA A 62 3.63 -2.68 -13.96
C ALA A 62 3.86 -4.16 -14.35
N HIS A 63 4.70 -4.42 -15.35
CA HIS A 63 5.12 -5.78 -15.70
C HIS A 63 5.95 -6.43 -14.58
N PHE A 64 6.80 -5.66 -13.89
CA PHE A 64 7.47 -6.11 -12.68
C PHE A 64 6.46 -6.52 -11.59
N ALA A 65 5.45 -5.68 -11.32
CA ALA A 65 4.44 -5.97 -10.31
C ALA A 65 3.57 -7.19 -10.66
N GLU A 66 3.25 -7.37 -11.94
CA GLU A 66 2.54 -8.56 -12.43
C GLU A 66 3.39 -9.82 -12.22
N ALA A 67 4.66 -9.79 -12.62
CA ALA A 67 5.54 -10.96 -12.54
C ALA A 67 5.97 -11.33 -11.12
N GLN A 68 6.20 -10.34 -10.25
CA GLN A 68 6.79 -10.57 -8.92
C GLN A 68 5.78 -10.52 -7.77
N LEU A 69 4.66 -9.81 -7.95
CA LEU A 69 3.68 -9.57 -6.88
C LEU A 69 2.28 -10.11 -7.23
N GLU A 70 2.14 -10.77 -8.38
CA GLU A 70 0.87 -11.31 -8.90
C GLU A 70 -0.24 -10.23 -8.97
N MET A 71 0.16 -8.97 -9.16
CA MET A 71 -0.76 -7.85 -9.24
C MET A 71 -1.23 -7.62 -10.67
N SER A 72 -2.51 -7.34 -10.85
CA SER A 72 -2.98 -6.92 -12.15
C SER A 72 -2.32 -5.61 -12.57
N ASP A 73 -2.02 -5.51 -13.86
CA ASP A 73 -1.42 -4.33 -14.49
C ASP A 73 -2.19 -3.03 -14.18
N ARG A 74 -3.53 -3.09 -14.14
CA ARG A 74 -4.39 -1.98 -13.69
C ARG A 74 -4.10 -1.57 -12.24
N ARG A 75 -4.09 -2.53 -11.31
CA ARG A 75 -3.85 -2.28 -9.87
C ARG A 75 -2.45 -1.69 -9.67
N ALA A 76 -1.44 -2.22 -10.38
CA ALA A 76 -0.08 -1.72 -10.31
C ALA A 76 0.00 -0.25 -10.75
N ARG A 77 -0.59 0.10 -11.90
CA ARG A 77 -0.59 1.51 -12.37
C ARG A 77 -1.33 2.45 -11.42
N ASP A 78 -2.44 2.02 -10.84
CA ASP A 78 -3.17 2.83 -9.86
C ASP A 78 -2.32 3.10 -8.61
N LEU A 79 -1.63 2.09 -8.08
CA LEU A 79 -0.72 2.24 -6.93
C LEU A 79 0.48 3.13 -7.25
N ILE A 80 1.10 2.96 -8.42
CA ILE A 80 2.22 3.81 -8.89
C ILE A 80 1.77 5.27 -8.96
N ARG A 81 0.59 5.54 -9.54
CA ARG A 81 0.03 6.88 -9.65
C ARG A 81 -0.17 7.50 -8.26
N VAL A 82 -0.81 6.77 -7.35
CA VAL A 82 -1.04 7.24 -5.97
C VAL A 82 0.27 7.52 -5.24
N GLY A 83 1.26 6.63 -5.35
CA GLY A 83 2.56 6.82 -4.72
C GLY A 83 3.30 8.06 -5.22
N ARG A 84 3.18 8.38 -6.52
CA ARG A 84 3.73 9.60 -7.11
C ARG A 84 3.03 10.86 -6.59
N GLU A 85 1.70 10.86 -6.55
CA GLU A 85 0.91 12.01 -6.12
C GLU A 85 1.12 12.29 -4.62
N LEU A 86 1.21 11.26 -3.78
CA LEU A 86 1.44 11.42 -2.33
C LEU A 86 2.79 12.06 -1.98
N ARG A 87 3.83 11.91 -2.82
CA ARG A 87 5.14 12.56 -2.60
C ARG A 87 5.04 14.08 -2.58
N GLY A 88 4.08 14.65 -3.30
CA GLY A 88 3.85 16.09 -3.32
C GLY A 88 2.83 16.58 -2.27
N LEU A 89 2.23 15.68 -1.49
CA LEU A 89 1.11 15.97 -0.61
C LEU A 89 1.40 15.54 0.84
N GLU A 90 2.45 16.11 1.43
CA GLU A 90 2.98 15.71 2.75
C GLU A 90 1.94 15.75 3.88
N LEU A 91 0.96 16.66 3.85
CA LEU A 91 -0.10 16.69 4.87
C LEU A 91 -1.04 15.48 4.74
N VAL A 92 -1.38 15.09 3.52
CA VAL A 92 -2.24 13.92 3.27
C VAL A 92 -1.49 12.65 3.62
N ASP A 93 -0.20 12.57 3.26
CA ASP A 93 0.63 11.42 3.59
C ASP A 93 0.84 11.25 5.11
N ARG A 94 1.04 12.36 5.85
CA ARG A 94 1.10 12.35 7.31
C ARG A 94 -0.22 11.96 7.96
N ALA A 95 -1.35 12.52 7.51
CA ALA A 95 -2.66 12.16 8.02
C ALA A 95 -2.98 10.67 7.76
N PHE A 96 -2.55 10.14 6.62
CA PHE A 96 -2.69 8.72 6.32
C PHE A 96 -1.81 7.86 7.23
N PHE A 97 -0.54 8.23 7.43
CA PHE A 97 0.37 7.55 8.34
C PHE A 97 -0.14 7.55 9.80
N ALA A 98 -0.77 8.64 10.24
CA ALA A 98 -1.36 8.77 11.57
C ALA A 98 -2.68 7.99 11.73
N GLY A 99 -3.23 7.40 10.66
CA GLY A 99 -4.53 6.70 10.71
C GLY A 99 -5.74 7.62 10.81
N GLU A 100 -5.57 8.93 10.56
CA GLU A 100 -6.66 9.92 10.62
C GLU A 100 -7.56 9.84 9.38
N ILE A 101 -7.02 9.34 8.27
CA ILE A 101 -7.72 9.11 7.01
C ILE A 101 -7.38 7.73 6.47
N GLY A 102 -8.37 6.96 6.02
CA GLY A 102 -8.15 5.67 5.37
C GLY A 102 -7.88 5.79 3.87
N TRP A 103 -7.49 4.68 3.24
CA TRP A 103 -7.09 4.62 1.83
C TRP A 103 -8.10 5.25 0.86
N THR A 104 -9.40 4.95 1.01
CA THR A 104 -10.45 5.54 0.16
C THR A 104 -10.50 7.06 0.26
N LYS A 105 -10.29 7.61 1.47
CA LYS A 105 -10.27 9.07 1.68
C LYS A 105 -9.02 9.70 1.08
N VAL A 106 -7.87 9.01 1.12
CA VAL A 106 -6.68 9.41 0.36
C VAL A 106 -7.01 9.51 -1.13
N LEU A 107 -7.58 8.47 -1.74
CA LEU A 107 -7.92 8.49 -3.17
C LEU A 107 -8.87 9.64 -3.56
N LEU A 108 -9.79 10.02 -2.68
CA LEU A 108 -10.68 11.17 -2.89
C LEU A 108 -9.90 12.49 -2.81
N LEU A 109 -9.04 12.66 -1.80
CA LEU A 109 -8.24 13.86 -1.62
C LEU A 109 -7.28 14.07 -2.80
N LEU A 110 -6.67 13.01 -3.32
CA LEU A 110 -5.79 13.08 -4.49
C LEU A 110 -6.47 13.63 -5.76
N ARG A 111 -7.81 13.57 -5.86
CA ARG A 111 -8.56 14.12 -7.00
C ARG A 111 -8.81 15.62 -6.91
N VAL A 112 -8.73 16.19 -5.71
CA VAL A 112 -9.19 17.56 -5.44
C VAL A 112 -8.11 18.45 -4.83
N VAL A 113 -7.10 17.86 -4.18
CA VAL A 113 -6.02 18.59 -3.53
C VAL A 113 -4.90 18.84 -4.53
N GLN A 114 -4.47 20.11 -4.63
CA GLN A 114 -3.24 20.51 -5.32
C GLN A 114 -2.16 20.83 -4.28
N VAL A 115 -0.88 20.73 -4.67
CA VAL A 115 0.26 21.01 -3.78
C VAL A 115 0.16 22.40 -3.13
N THR A 116 -0.32 23.40 -3.88
CA THR A 116 -0.55 24.78 -3.41
C THR A 116 -1.65 24.93 -2.34
N THR A 117 -2.48 23.91 -2.13
CA THR A 117 -3.61 23.95 -1.19
C THR A 117 -3.23 23.45 0.22
N GLN A 118 -2.00 22.98 0.43
CA GLN A 118 -1.53 22.37 1.69
C GLN A 118 -0.63 23.27 2.55
N GLU A 119 -0.57 24.58 2.29
CA GLU A 119 0.09 25.57 3.18
C GLU A 119 -0.71 25.79 4.46
#